data_AF-A0A1H8VS91-F1
#
_entry.id   AF-A0A1H8VS91-F1
#
_cell.length_a   1.000
_cell.length_b   1.000
_cell.length_c   1.000
_cell.angle_alpha   90.00
_cell.angle_beta   90.00
_cell.angle_gamma   90.00
#
_symmetry.space_group_name_H-M   'P 1'
#
loop_
_entity.id
_entity.type
_entity.pdbx_description
1 polymer ?
#
loop_
_entity_poly.entity_id
_entity_poly.type
_entity_poly.pdbx_seq_one_letter_code
_entity_poly.pdbx_strand_id
1 'polypeptide(L)'
;MTLVMLMVALKQFLETKLADDATTVPTVHLGFLPTKTADNRDDPVYPMIIIRPVEGQGDDKGANAQVKLLFGTQSEDDAGFIDLLNLMERVRILLLRQRIIDNKFQIDPNWKWKFYEQQPLPEWVGEVVTTWDLPQIRQEVKGL
;
A
#
# COMPACT_ATOMS: atom_id res chain seq x y z
N MET A 1 -7.18 -5.16 18.05
CA MET A 1 -6.28 -4.61 17.03
C MET A 1 -7.00 -4.66 15.70
N THR A 2 -6.92 -3.63 14.85
CA THR A 2 -7.84 -3.50 13.70
C THR A 2 -7.11 -3.37 12.36
N LEU A 3 -7.82 -3.65 11.26
CA LEU A 3 -7.35 -3.46 9.88
C LEU A 3 -6.91 -2.01 9.60
N VAL A 4 -7.51 -1.02 10.28
CA VAL A 4 -7.09 0.38 10.22
C VAL A 4 -5.65 0.55 10.74
N MET A 5 -5.27 -0.18 11.79
CA MET A 5 -3.89 -0.13 12.31
C MET A 5 -2.88 -0.68 11.31
N LEU A 6 -3.23 -1.76 10.59
CA LEU A 6 -2.39 -2.26 9.49
C LEU A 6 -2.19 -1.18 8.43
N MET A 7 -3.27 -0.54 7.98
CA MET A 7 -3.19 0.52 6.97
C MET A 7 -2.30 1.69 7.41
N VAL A 8 -2.46 2.16 8.64
CA VAL A 8 -1.64 3.24 9.21
C VAL A 8 -0.18 2.82 9.34
N ALA A 9 0.08 1.60 9.81
CA ALA A 9 1.44 1.07 9.94
C ALA A 9 2.14 0.94 8.58
N LEU A 10 1.43 0.48 7.55
CA LEU A 10 1.94 0.44 6.18
C LEU A 10 2.24 1.83 5.64
N LYS A 11 1.34 2.80 5.85
CA LYS A 11 1.58 4.19 5.45
C LYS A 11 2.86 4.74 6.06
N GLN A 12 2.99 4.66 7.39
CA GLN A 12 4.16 5.14 8.12
C GLN A 12 5.45 4.44 7.66
N PHE A 13 5.39 3.12 7.47
CA PHE A 13 6.50 2.34 6.97
C PHE A 13 6.96 2.82 5.58
N LEU A 14 6.04 2.95 4.63
CA LEU A 14 6.36 3.35 3.26
C LEU A 14 6.87 4.80 3.20
N GLU A 15 6.23 5.74 3.89
CA GLU A 15 6.68 7.14 3.94
C GLU A 15 8.09 7.26 4.51
N THR A 16 8.39 6.52 5.58
CA THR A 16 9.73 6.53 6.19
C THR A 16 10.76 5.93 5.23
N LYS A 17 10.50 4.72 4.70
CA LYS A 17 11.50 3.98 3.92
C LYS A 17 11.72 4.53 2.52
N LEU A 18 10.73 5.17 1.92
CA LEU A 18 10.87 5.78 0.59
C LEU A 18 11.55 7.16 0.65
N ALA A 19 11.47 7.86 1.79
CA ALA A 19 12.19 9.12 2.01
C ALA A 19 13.71 8.93 2.09
N ASP A 20 14.18 7.76 2.58
CA ASP A 20 15.61 7.46 2.73
C ASP A 20 16.36 7.21 1.39
N ASP A 21 15.65 7.15 0.25
CA ASP A 21 16.14 6.54 -1.00
C ASP A 21 16.52 7.54 -2.13
N ALA A 22 16.74 8.83 -1.83
CA ALA A 22 17.23 9.89 -2.73
C ALA A 22 16.50 10.13 -4.08
N THR A 23 15.42 9.40 -4.35
CA THR A 23 14.49 9.59 -5.48
C THR A 23 13.28 10.44 -5.08
N THR A 24 12.45 10.84 -6.06
CA THR A 24 11.13 11.41 -5.78
C THR A 24 10.32 10.50 -4.84
N VAL A 25 9.84 11.06 -3.73
CA VAL A 25 9.10 10.34 -2.69
C VAL A 25 7.62 10.39 -3.05
N PRO A 26 6.92 9.24 -3.19
CA PRO A 26 5.50 9.24 -3.47
C PRO A 26 4.68 9.63 -2.25
N THR A 27 3.59 10.35 -2.48
CA THR A 27 2.60 10.61 -1.43
C THR A 27 1.81 9.32 -1.16
N VAL A 28 1.67 8.94 0.12
CA VAL A 28 0.95 7.73 0.51
C VAL A 28 -0.41 8.09 1.10
N HIS A 29 -1.49 7.54 0.53
CA HIS A 29 -2.87 7.80 0.92
C HIS A 29 -3.56 6.55 1.47
N LEU A 30 -4.55 6.75 2.34
CA LEU A 30 -5.39 5.67 2.88
C LEU A 30 -6.76 5.70 2.20
N GLY A 31 -7.16 4.57 1.61
CA GLY A 31 -8.47 4.37 0.99
C GLY A 31 -8.63 5.07 -0.36
N PHE A 32 -8.59 6.39 -0.37
CA PHE A 32 -8.88 7.23 -1.54
C PHE A 32 -7.94 8.44 -1.59
N LEU A 33 -7.85 9.07 -2.77
CA LEU A 33 -7.26 10.40 -2.86
C LEU A 33 -8.12 11.41 -2.09
N PRO A 34 -7.50 12.46 -1.50
CA PRO A 34 -8.24 13.56 -0.91
C PRO A 34 -9.19 14.19 -1.93
N THR A 35 -10.35 14.65 -1.48
CA THR A 35 -11.24 15.46 -2.32
C THR A 35 -10.53 16.75 -2.71
N LYS A 36 -10.59 17.11 -4.01
CA LYS A 36 -10.06 18.38 -4.49
C LYS A 36 -10.89 19.54 -3.95
N THR A 37 -10.24 20.49 -3.29
CA THR A 37 -10.77 21.74 -2.77
C THR A 37 -10.01 22.92 -3.39
N ALA A 38 -10.45 24.15 -3.13
CA ALA A 38 -9.70 25.33 -3.57
C ALA A 38 -8.25 25.35 -3.03
N ASP A 39 -8.03 24.76 -1.85
CA ASP A 39 -6.74 24.81 -1.15
C ASP A 39 -5.72 23.78 -1.65
N ASN A 40 -6.18 22.66 -2.25
CA ASN A 40 -5.30 21.55 -2.66
C ASN A 40 -5.44 21.15 -4.14
N ARG A 41 -6.25 21.87 -4.93
CA ARG A 41 -6.52 21.53 -6.33
C ARG A 41 -5.28 21.49 -7.22
N ASP A 42 -4.28 22.29 -6.85
CA ASP A 42 -3.03 22.50 -7.57
C ASP A 42 -1.87 21.68 -6.96
N ASP A 43 -2.14 20.90 -5.90
CA ASP A 43 -1.14 20.02 -5.29
C ASP A 43 -0.76 18.88 -6.25
N PRO A 44 0.53 18.52 -6.33
CA PRO A 44 0.97 17.41 -7.16
C PRO A 44 0.37 16.09 -6.64
N VAL A 45 -0.32 15.37 -7.53
CA VAL A 45 -0.91 14.06 -7.22
C VAL A 45 0.11 12.94 -7.37
N TYR A 46 1.11 13.08 -8.24
CA TYR A 46 2.04 12.02 -8.61
C TYR A 46 3.47 12.36 -8.19
N PRO A 47 4.29 11.34 -7.85
CA PRO A 47 3.93 9.93 -7.72
C PRO A 47 3.11 9.65 -6.45
N MET A 48 2.26 8.62 -6.47
CA MET A 48 1.41 8.25 -5.33
C MET A 48 1.26 6.77 -5.12
N ILE A 49 0.94 6.42 -3.87
CA ILE A 49 0.52 5.08 -3.44
C ILE A 49 -0.79 5.20 -2.65
N ILE A 50 -1.82 4.44 -2.99
CA ILE A 50 -3.05 4.32 -2.19
C ILE A 50 -3.13 2.93 -1.58
N ILE A 51 -3.27 2.88 -0.25
CA ILE A 51 -3.44 1.64 0.52
C ILE A 51 -4.93 1.42 0.75
N ARG A 52 -5.49 0.31 0.26
CA ARG A 52 -6.92 0.00 0.38
C ARG A 52 -7.16 -1.46 0.79
N PRO A 53 -7.95 -1.72 1.85
CA PRO A 53 -8.36 -3.09 2.16
C PRO A 53 -9.30 -3.61 1.06
N VAL A 54 -9.16 -4.89 0.72
CA VAL A 54 -10.00 -5.56 -0.29
C VAL A 54 -11.00 -6.47 0.41
N GLU A 55 -10.48 -7.43 1.17
CA GLU A 55 -11.25 -8.42 1.89
C GLU A 55 -10.42 -8.93 3.08
N GLY A 56 -11.06 -9.64 4.00
CA GLY A 56 -10.38 -10.28 5.11
C GLY A 56 -11.25 -11.35 5.72
N GLN A 57 -10.60 -12.29 6.39
CA GLN A 57 -11.25 -13.41 7.05
C GLN A 57 -10.54 -13.72 8.35
N GLY A 58 -11.25 -14.34 9.28
CA GLY A 58 -10.64 -14.85 10.50
C GLY A 58 -11.57 -15.73 11.31
N ASP A 59 -10.95 -16.55 12.14
CA ASP A 59 -11.55 -17.48 13.09
C ASP A 59 -10.75 -17.48 14.41
N ASP A 60 -10.95 -18.52 15.23
CA ASP A 60 -10.27 -18.74 16.49
C ASP A 60 -8.78 -19.11 16.34
N LYS A 61 -8.31 -19.41 15.13
CA LYS A 61 -6.93 -19.83 14.83
C LYS A 61 -6.14 -18.75 14.10
N GLY A 62 -6.79 -17.80 13.45
CA GLY A 62 -6.16 -16.97 12.42
C GLY A 62 -7.02 -15.80 12.01
N ALA A 63 -6.39 -14.69 11.64
CA ALA A 63 -7.05 -13.69 10.81
C ALA A 63 -6.07 -13.18 9.76
N ASN A 64 -6.54 -12.97 8.55
CA ASN A 64 -5.78 -12.33 7.49
C ASN A 64 -6.62 -11.31 6.74
N ALA A 65 -5.94 -10.40 6.05
CA ALA A 65 -6.57 -9.41 5.19
C ALA A 65 -5.78 -9.20 3.92
N GLN A 66 -6.49 -9.03 2.81
CA GLN A 66 -5.91 -8.56 1.56
C GLN A 66 -5.93 -7.03 1.53
N VAL A 67 -4.78 -6.46 1.20
CA VAL A 67 -4.57 -5.03 1.01
C VAL A 67 -4.09 -4.81 -0.42
N LYS A 68 -4.84 -3.98 -1.14
CA LYS A 68 -4.45 -3.45 -2.44
C LYS A 68 -3.59 -2.21 -2.26
N LEU A 69 -2.47 -2.19 -2.97
CA LEU A 69 -1.63 -1.02 -3.17
C LEU A 69 -1.86 -0.55 -4.61
N LEU A 70 -2.44 0.64 -4.78
CA LEU A 70 -2.53 1.31 -6.09
C LEU A 70 -1.33 2.23 -6.23
N PHE A 71 -0.69 2.20 -7.38
CA PHE A 71 0.47 3.02 -7.70
C PHE A 71 0.11 3.97 -8.83
N GLY A 72 0.63 5.19 -8.76
CA GLY A 72 0.50 6.18 -9.81
C GLY A 72 1.79 6.93 -10.03
N THR A 73 2.18 7.09 -11.29
CA THR A 73 3.23 8.02 -11.74
C THR A 73 2.67 8.88 -12.89
N GLN A 74 3.36 9.97 -13.20
CA GLN A 74 3.06 10.80 -14.36
C GLN A 74 4.36 11.00 -15.13
N SER A 75 4.33 10.76 -16.44
CA SER A 75 5.44 11.09 -17.32
C SER A 75 4.94 11.64 -18.64
N GLU A 76 5.64 12.65 -19.16
CA GLU A 76 5.41 13.21 -20.49
C GLU A 76 6.16 12.46 -21.59
N ASP A 77 7.02 11.50 -21.22
CA ASP A 77 7.83 10.68 -22.13
C ASP A 77 7.40 9.21 -22.14
N ASP A 78 8.05 8.42 -23.01
CA ASP A 78 7.80 6.98 -23.15
C ASP A 78 8.27 6.15 -21.93
N ALA A 79 8.87 6.77 -20.90
CA ALA A 79 9.42 6.09 -19.73
C ALA A 79 8.42 5.89 -18.58
N GLY A 80 7.20 6.44 -18.67
CA GLY A 80 6.23 6.36 -17.56
C GLY A 80 5.91 4.94 -17.08
N PHE A 81 5.96 3.95 -17.98
CA PHE A 81 5.87 2.52 -17.63
C PHE A 81 7.00 2.07 -16.70
N ILE A 82 8.24 2.48 -17.02
CA ILE A 82 9.44 2.13 -16.26
C ILE A 82 9.41 2.80 -14.89
N ASP A 83 8.97 4.05 -14.81
CA ASP A 83 8.84 4.78 -13.54
C ASP A 83 7.83 4.12 -12.61
N LEU A 84 6.67 3.72 -13.15
CA LEU A 84 5.66 3.00 -12.40
C LEU A 84 6.20 1.65 -11.88
N LEU A 85 6.83 0.86 -12.75
CA LEU A 85 7.37 -0.46 -12.38
C LEU A 85 8.49 -0.33 -11.36
N ASN A 86 9.38 0.67 -11.49
CA ASN A 86 10.44 0.94 -10.53
C ASN A 86 9.87 1.26 -9.15
N LEU A 87 8.82 2.09 -9.07
CA LEU A 87 8.16 2.38 -7.80
C LEU A 87 7.56 1.12 -7.17
N MET A 88 6.87 0.29 -7.97
CA MET A 88 6.29 -0.98 -7.51
C MET A 88 7.36 -1.95 -6.99
N GLU A 89 8.48 -2.10 -7.70
CA GLU A 89 9.58 -2.98 -7.29
C GLU A 89 10.29 -2.48 -6.03
N ARG A 90 10.47 -1.17 -5.87
CA ARG A 90 11.02 -0.59 -4.63
C ARG A 90 10.15 -0.96 -3.43
N VAL A 91 8.84 -0.79 -3.53
CA VAL A 91 7.90 -1.16 -2.47
C VAL A 91 7.93 -2.68 -2.21
N ARG A 92 8.02 -3.50 -3.26
CA ARG A 92 8.20 -4.96 -3.12
C ARG A 92 9.43 -5.30 -2.29
N ILE A 93 10.58 -4.73 -2.62
CA ILE A 93 11.84 -4.97 -1.92
C ILE A 93 11.73 -4.55 -0.46
N LEU A 94 11.17 -3.38 -0.16
CA LEU A 94 11.00 -2.88 1.19
C LEU A 94 10.13 -3.81 2.05
N LEU A 95 8.95 -4.17 1.56
CA LEU A 95 8.00 -5.01 2.29
C LEU A 95 8.51 -6.44 2.45
N LEU A 96 9.12 -7.03 1.42
CA LEU A 96 9.61 -8.41 1.49
C LEU A 96 10.94 -8.55 2.25
N ARG A 97 11.71 -7.47 2.37
CA ARG A 97 12.89 -7.40 3.25
C ARG A 97 12.46 -7.25 4.72
N GLN A 98 11.46 -6.41 5.00
CA GLN A 98 10.89 -6.25 6.33
C GLN A 98 9.50 -6.89 6.41
N ARG A 99 9.47 -8.23 6.43
CA ARG A 99 8.24 -9.03 6.37
C ARG A 99 7.26 -8.79 7.52
N ILE A 100 7.71 -8.21 8.62
CA ILE A 100 6.89 -7.90 9.80
C ILE A 100 6.88 -6.39 10.03
N ILE A 101 5.70 -5.79 9.94
CA ILE A 101 5.47 -4.36 10.12
C ILE A 101 4.82 -4.11 11.49
N ASP A 102 5.26 -3.06 12.19
CA ASP A 102 4.84 -2.71 13.56
C ASP A 102 4.94 -3.89 14.56
N ASN A 103 5.88 -4.81 14.34
CA ASN A 103 6.10 -6.03 15.13
C ASN A 103 4.87 -6.95 15.24
N LYS A 104 3.90 -6.84 14.33
CA LYS A 104 2.57 -7.45 14.47
C LYS A 104 1.99 -7.98 13.18
N PHE A 105 2.20 -7.26 12.08
CA PHE A 105 1.57 -7.60 10.80
C PHE A 105 2.58 -8.27 9.91
N GLN A 106 2.33 -9.53 9.55
CA GLN A 106 3.23 -10.30 8.71
C GLN A 106 2.69 -10.38 7.29
N ILE A 107 3.52 -10.06 6.31
CA ILE A 107 3.17 -10.18 4.89
C ILE A 107 3.36 -11.62 4.41
N ASP A 108 2.40 -12.13 3.63
CA ASP A 108 2.60 -13.31 2.79
C ASP A 108 3.58 -12.95 1.65
N PRO A 109 4.61 -13.77 1.37
CA PRO A 109 5.63 -13.44 0.38
C PRO A 109 5.13 -13.45 -1.08
N ASN A 110 3.90 -13.90 -1.33
CA ASN A 110 3.30 -13.91 -2.65
C ASN A 110 3.01 -12.49 -3.14
N TRP A 111 3.75 -12.06 -4.16
CA TRP A 111 3.64 -10.73 -4.75
C TRP A 111 2.90 -10.80 -6.09
N LYS A 112 1.62 -10.43 -6.09
CA LYS A 112 0.77 -10.40 -7.29
C LYS A 112 0.50 -8.97 -7.71
N TRP A 113 0.91 -8.63 -8.93
CA TRP A 113 0.75 -7.30 -9.51
C TRP A 113 0.11 -7.37 -10.90
N LYS A 114 -0.51 -6.27 -11.33
CA LYS A 114 -1.00 -6.10 -12.70
C LYS A 114 -0.94 -4.65 -13.14
N PHE A 115 -0.79 -4.46 -14.44
CA PHE A 115 -1.06 -3.18 -15.09
C PHE A 115 -2.46 -3.18 -15.70
N TYR A 116 -3.00 -1.99 -15.89
CA TYR A 116 -4.19 -1.83 -16.72
C TYR A 116 -3.75 -1.76 -18.19
N GLU A 117 -4.50 -2.42 -19.09
CA GLU A 117 -4.20 -2.42 -20.52
C GLU A 117 -4.30 -1.01 -21.12
N GLN A 118 -5.29 -0.25 -20.66
CA GLN A 118 -5.48 1.15 -21.01
C GLN A 118 -4.99 2.02 -19.85
N GLN A 119 -4.02 2.87 -20.15
CA GLN A 119 -3.42 3.80 -19.21
C GLN A 119 -4.02 5.20 -19.43
N PRO A 120 -4.36 5.93 -18.36
CA PRO A 120 -4.86 7.30 -18.45
C PRO A 120 -3.70 8.26 -18.74
N LEU A 121 -3.13 8.23 -19.94
CA LEU A 121 -1.97 9.06 -20.29
C LEU A 121 -2.26 10.56 -20.05
N PRO A 122 -1.29 11.33 -19.49
CA PRO A 122 0.12 10.98 -19.22
C PRO A 122 0.35 10.21 -17.90
N GLU A 123 -0.71 9.84 -17.18
CA GLU A 123 -0.61 9.06 -15.96
C GLU A 123 -0.49 7.56 -16.23
N TRP A 124 0.32 6.91 -15.38
CA TRP A 124 0.53 5.47 -15.40
C TRP A 124 0.10 4.91 -14.06
N VAL A 125 -0.73 3.86 -14.11
CA VAL A 125 -1.31 3.22 -12.93
C VAL A 125 -1.12 1.72 -12.95
N GLY A 126 -0.85 1.18 -11.76
CA GLY A 126 -0.65 -0.24 -11.51
C GLY A 126 -1.21 -0.62 -10.15
N GLU A 127 -1.48 -1.91 -9.95
CA GLU A 127 -1.93 -2.40 -8.65
C GLU A 127 -1.20 -3.66 -8.22
N VAL A 128 -1.03 -3.78 -6.91
CA VAL A 128 -0.53 -4.97 -6.23
C VAL A 128 -1.56 -5.39 -5.18
N VAL A 129 -1.81 -6.69 -5.06
CA VAL A 129 -2.56 -7.24 -3.93
C VAL A 129 -1.62 -8.04 -3.05
N THR A 130 -1.62 -7.70 -1.75
CA THR A 130 -0.81 -8.34 -0.72
C THR A 130 -1.71 -8.92 0.36
N THR A 131 -1.32 -10.06 0.94
CA THR A 131 -2.03 -10.69 2.06
C THR A 131 -1.24 -10.48 3.34
N TRP A 132 -1.93 -10.15 4.42
CA TRP A 132 -1.35 -9.85 5.72
C TRP A 132 -2.00 -10.66 6.82
N ASP A 133 -1.20 -11.33 7.62
CA ASP A 133 -1.65 -11.94 8.87
C ASP A 133 -1.86 -10.85 9.93
N LEU A 134 -3.01 -10.92 10.59
CA LEU A 134 -3.41 -10.02 11.66
C LEU A 134 -3.20 -10.70 13.02
N PRO A 135 -2.87 -9.95 14.09
CA PRO A 135 -2.74 -10.54 15.41
C PRO A 135 -4.01 -11.18 15.93
N GLN A 136 -3.85 -12.33 16.58
CA GLN A 136 -4.93 -13.12 17.19
C GLN A 136 -5.77 -12.30 18.17
N ILE A 137 -7.08 -12.36 18.02
CA ILE A 137 -8.03 -11.86 19.01
C ILE A 137 -8.24 -12.97 20.04
N ARG A 138 -7.89 -12.73 21.30
CA ARG A 138 -8.13 -13.70 22.37
C ARG A 138 -9.55 -13.57 22.89
N GLN A 139 -10.22 -14.71 23.06
CA GLN A 139 -11.53 -14.76 23.70
C GLN A 139 -11.42 -14.28 25.15
N GLU A 140 -12.32 -13.38 25.55
CA GLU A 140 -12.52 -13.05 26.96
C GLU A 140 -13.22 -14.23 27.65
N VAL A 141 -12.53 -14.88 28.58
CA VAL A 141 -13.13 -15.89 29.46
C VAL A 141 -13.67 -15.14 30.68
N LYS A 142 -14.99 -15.01 30.81
CA LYS A 142 -15.58 -14.61 32.09
C LYS A 142 -15.39 -15.77 33.05
N GLY A 143 -14.61 -15.57 34.12
CA GLY A 143 -14.51 -16.53 35.21
C GLY A 143 -15.90 -16.83 35.76
N LEU A 144 -16.17 -18.12 36.01
CA LEU A 144 -17.36 -18.60 36.72
C LEU A 144 -17.43 -18.03 38.13
#